data_AF-A0A0A0HZ14-F1
#
_entry.id   AF-A0A0A0HZ14-F1
#
_cell.length_a   1.000
_cell.length_b   1.000
_cell.length_c   1.000
_cell.angle_alpha   90.00
_cell.angle_beta   90.00
_cell.angle_gamma   90.00
#
_symmetry.space_group_name_H-M   'P 1'
#
loop_
_entity.id
_entity.type
_entity.pdbx_description
1 polymer ?
#
loop_
_entity_poly.entity_id
_entity_poly.type
_entity_poly.pdbx_seq_one_letter_code
_entity_poly.pdbx_strand_id
1 'polypeptide(L)'
;MANGKFAGGDGSTSDPYLIEDAFDLDKVRDNLNASYRLINDIDLNVAPFNEGEGWKSIGDYSKISDNFRFDGCNFKIKNLYVNNNCYGGLFEYIKGIVSNIIIYNFHIKSRVYTGGLASFVLENAKIINCGVKKGTINTSEGYVGGLVGQTNDKCIIQNSFTKEVDIHCPNGDFIGSFIGAGVNCNIKNCYSENNMLSYGKDQLPSDLGAFIGQAQYDIYLNQCYCSNVKVMNKNVKLKPIGFFNTGTDYKVVIENFYIDKNTINSDEADKYIFVTTEQLKNSSTFKSWGNEKLADGQPVWVLEDNEYPKLWFDKETKFLLKENKTENLFSFEDDVIVDLGKQQVIEQLYKEKGFDDVLDLNKTYKKKKMFFIEKENTNEGSISKINITDNILKILRIKI
;
A
#
# COMPACT_ATOMS: atom_id res chain seq x y z
N MET A 1 -15.75 19.60 -12.23
CA MET A 1 -15.71 20.74 -11.28
C MET A 1 -15.87 20.14 -9.91
N ALA A 2 -14.84 20.21 -9.07
CA ALA A 2 -14.95 19.85 -7.66
C ALA A 2 -15.93 20.82 -6.99
N ASN A 3 -17.03 20.31 -6.45
CA ASN A 3 -18.10 21.15 -5.87
C ASN A 3 -17.96 21.31 -4.34
N GLY A 4 -16.93 20.72 -3.73
CA GLY A 4 -16.69 20.75 -2.28
C GLY A 4 -17.76 20.02 -1.46
N LYS A 5 -18.50 19.10 -2.09
CA LYS A 5 -19.53 18.24 -1.50
C LYS A 5 -19.38 16.83 -2.05
N PHE A 6 -19.44 15.84 -1.17
CA PHE A 6 -19.43 14.42 -1.57
C PHE A 6 -20.39 14.13 -2.72
N ALA A 7 -19.98 13.23 -3.62
CA ALA A 7 -20.74 12.83 -4.80
C ALA A 7 -22.06 12.09 -4.50
N GLY A 8 -22.29 11.71 -3.23
CA GLY A 8 -23.50 11.06 -2.73
C GLY A 8 -23.31 10.46 -1.34
N GLY A 9 -24.33 9.76 -0.86
CA GLY A 9 -24.36 9.11 0.45
C GLY A 9 -24.81 10.01 1.60
N ASP A 10 -25.19 9.39 2.72
CA ASP A 10 -25.54 10.06 3.97
C ASP A 10 -24.49 9.86 5.09
N GLY A 11 -23.44 9.09 4.80
CA GLY A 11 -22.35 8.81 5.73
C GLY A 11 -22.64 7.65 6.69
N SER A 12 -23.79 7.00 6.56
CA SER A 12 -24.09 5.74 7.25
C SER A 12 -23.27 4.59 6.65
N THR A 13 -23.14 3.48 7.38
CA THR A 13 -22.46 2.28 6.87
C THR A 13 -23.17 1.67 5.65
N SER A 14 -24.50 1.81 5.56
CA SER A 14 -25.28 1.35 4.40
C SER A 14 -25.19 2.28 3.19
N ASP A 15 -24.97 3.57 3.41
CA ASP A 15 -24.91 4.59 2.37
C ASP A 15 -23.75 5.59 2.63
N PRO A 16 -22.49 5.13 2.47
CA PRO A 16 -21.31 5.93 2.83
C PRO A 16 -21.18 7.14 1.91
N TYR A 17 -20.58 8.21 2.42
CA TYR A 17 -20.22 9.36 1.59
C TYR A 17 -19.27 8.95 0.46
N LEU A 18 -19.61 9.33 -0.77
CA LEU A 18 -18.84 8.98 -1.96
C LEU A 18 -17.80 10.06 -2.25
N ILE A 19 -16.55 9.65 -2.41
CA ILE A 19 -15.39 10.52 -2.65
C ILE A 19 -14.94 10.33 -4.09
N GLU A 20 -15.04 11.38 -4.89
CA GLU A 20 -14.67 11.33 -6.32
C GLU A 20 -13.43 12.16 -6.69
N ASP A 21 -13.02 13.10 -5.83
CA ASP A 21 -11.86 13.96 -6.01
C ASP A 21 -11.15 14.35 -4.71
N ALA A 22 -10.08 15.16 -4.83
CA ALA A 22 -9.27 15.60 -3.70
C ALA A 22 -10.02 16.51 -2.70
N PHE A 23 -11.01 17.28 -3.17
CA PHE A 23 -11.78 18.17 -2.32
C PHE A 23 -12.83 17.41 -1.50
N ASP A 24 -13.43 16.36 -2.07
CA ASP A 24 -14.25 15.42 -1.31
C ASP A 24 -13.42 14.71 -0.24
N LEU A 25 -12.22 14.26 -0.59
CA LEU A 25 -11.31 13.64 0.38
C LEU A 25 -10.92 14.63 1.48
N ASP A 26 -10.79 15.92 1.16
CA ASP A 26 -10.57 16.97 2.15
C ASP A 26 -11.71 17.06 3.18
N LYS A 27 -12.95 16.90 2.70
CA LYS A 27 -14.18 16.97 3.52
C LYS A 27 -14.36 15.83 4.52
N VAL A 28 -13.61 14.74 4.39
CA VAL A 28 -13.62 13.64 5.37
C VAL A 28 -13.31 14.14 6.80
N ARG A 29 -12.50 15.20 6.94
CA ARG A 29 -12.16 15.82 8.23
C ARG A 29 -13.36 16.43 8.95
N ASP A 30 -14.41 16.79 8.22
CA ASP A 30 -15.57 17.48 8.78
C ASP A 30 -16.45 16.52 9.61
N ASN A 31 -16.35 15.20 9.39
CA ASN A 31 -17.09 14.20 10.17
C ASN A 31 -16.31 12.87 10.36
N LEU A 32 -15.55 12.77 11.45
CA LEU A 32 -14.73 11.60 11.79
C LEU A 32 -15.53 10.47 12.51
N ASN A 33 -16.85 10.46 12.36
CA ASN A 33 -17.80 9.48 12.90
C ASN A 33 -18.74 8.94 11.81
N ALA A 34 -18.30 9.00 10.54
CA ALA A 34 -19.06 8.56 9.37
C ALA A 34 -18.32 7.49 8.55
N SER A 35 -19.01 6.96 7.55
CA SER A 35 -18.51 6.01 6.57
C SER A 35 -18.26 6.69 5.23
N TYR A 36 -17.14 6.34 4.60
CA TYR A 36 -16.65 6.92 3.35
C TYR A 36 -16.26 5.84 2.36
N ARG A 37 -16.47 6.11 1.07
CA ARG A 37 -16.08 5.21 -0.02
C ARG A 37 -15.47 5.97 -1.19
N LEU A 38 -14.28 5.57 -1.64
CA LEU A 38 -13.73 6.07 -2.90
C LEU A 38 -14.51 5.48 -4.10
N ILE A 39 -14.79 6.32 -5.08
CA ILE A 39 -15.38 5.90 -6.37
C ILE A 39 -14.49 6.22 -7.58
N ASN A 40 -13.29 6.75 -7.30
CA ASN A 40 -12.26 7.14 -8.24
C ASN A 40 -10.87 7.01 -7.58
N ASP A 41 -9.84 6.94 -8.43
CA ASP A 41 -8.51 7.36 -8.00
C ASP A 41 -8.50 8.85 -7.67
N ILE A 42 -7.78 9.21 -6.61
CA ILE A 42 -7.66 10.59 -6.15
C ILE A 42 -6.22 11.04 -6.40
N ASP A 43 -6.03 12.08 -7.21
CA ASP A 43 -4.73 12.73 -7.39
C ASP A 43 -4.65 13.97 -6.48
N LEU A 44 -3.74 13.94 -5.51
CA LEU A 44 -3.48 15.06 -4.59
C LEU A 44 -2.50 16.09 -5.15
N ASN A 45 -2.00 15.92 -6.37
CA ASN A 45 -1.18 16.92 -7.07
C ASN A 45 -2.02 18.09 -7.63
N VAL A 46 -2.86 18.67 -6.77
CA VAL A 46 -3.76 19.77 -7.10
C VAL A 46 -3.80 20.75 -5.93
N ALA A 47 -3.78 22.04 -6.24
CA ALA A 47 -3.82 23.07 -5.21
C ALA A 47 -5.14 23.00 -4.41
N PRO A 48 -5.11 23.22 -3.09
CA PRO A 48 -3.94 23.62 -2.29
C PRO A 48 -3.10 22.44 -1.75
N PHE A 49 -3.47 21.19 -2.05
CA PHE A 49 -2.92 19.99 -1.40
C PHE A 49 -1.48 19.67 -1.77
N ASN A 50 -0.95 20.28 -2.83
CA ASN A 50 0.44 20.16 -3.28
C ASN A 50 1.26 21.45 -3.10
N GLU A 51 0.73 22.45 -2.38
CA GLU A 51 1.39 23.73 -2.14
C GLU A 51 1.68 23.94 -0.65
N GLY A 52 2.72 24.72 -0.32
CA GLY A 52 3.04 25.08 1.06
C GLY A 52 3.32 23.87 1.96
N GLU A 53 2.46 23.68 2.97
CA GLU A 53 2.51 22.52 3.88
C GLU A 53 1.89 21.25 3.27
N GLY A 54 1.22 21.38 2.12
CA GLY A 54 0.58 20.29 1.41
C GLY A 54 -0.69 19.79 2.08
N TRP A 55 -0.87 18.48 2.04
CA TRP A 55 -1.99 17.77 2.63
C TRP A 55 -1.98 17.89 4.16
N LYS A 56 -3.07 18.42 4.70
CA LYS A 56 -3.36 18.34 6.13
C LYS A 56 -3.88 16.93 6.45
N SER A 57 -3.17 16.12 7.21
CA SER A 57 -3.58 14.76 7.56
C SER A 57 -5.03 14.65 8.09
N ILE A 58 -5.71 13.53 7.79
CA ILE A 58 -7.08 13.26 8.27
C ILE A 58 -7.04 12.66 9.68
N GLY A 59 -7.77 13.26 10.61
CA GLY A 59 -7.93 12.71 11.96
C GLY A 59 -7.74 13.78 13.02
N ASP A 60 -8.49 13.66 14.10
CA ASP A 60 -8.43 14.52 15.26
C ASP A 60 -8.71 13.62 16.46
N TYR A 61 -7.74 13.47 17.35
CA TYR A 61 -7.82 12.55 18.49
C TYR A 61 -9.10 12.75 19.33
N SER A 62 -9.60 13.98 19.44
CA SER A 62 -10.78 14.32 20.25
C SER A 62 -12.11 14.03 19.56
N LYS A 63 -12.11 13.85 18.23
CA LYS A 63 -13.33 13.71 17.42
C LYS A 63 -13.45 12.36 16.73
N ILE A 64 -12.32 11.72 16.42
CA ILE A 64 -12.34 10.45 15.73
C ILE A 64 -12.90 9.36 16.63
N SER A 65 -13.75 8.53 16.06
CA SER A 65 -14.51 7.51 16.77
C SER A 65 -14.29 6.13 16.18
N ASP A 66 -14.64 5.10 16.94
CA ASP A 66 -14.63 3.72 16.49
C ASP A 66 -15.66 3.41 15.38
N ASN A 67 -16.55 4.35 15.04
CA ASN A 67 -17.47 4.24 13.91
C ASN A 67 -16.88 4.72 12.58
N PHE A 68 -15.73 5.41 12.58
CA PHE A 68 -15.12 5.87 11.35
C PHE A 68 -14.83 4.70 10.41
N ARG A 69 -15.30 4.78 9.16
CA ARG A 69 -15.03 3.79 8.11
C ARG A 69 -14.51 4.51 6.88
N PHE A 70 -13.37 4.09 6.37
CA PHE A 70 -12.84 4.57 5.10
C PHE A 70 -12.55 3.38 4.19
N ASP A 71 -13.34 3.21 3.15
CA ASP A 71 -13.20 2.14 2.16
C ASP A 71 -12.66 2.71 0.85
N GLY A 72 -11.42 2.38 0.52
CA GLY A 72 -10.78 2.79 -0.72
C GLY A 72 -11.29 2.05 -1.95
N CYS A 73 -12.07 0.97 -1.81
CA CYS A 73 -12.60 0.19 -2.93
C CYS A 73 -11.53 -0.18 -3.99
N ASN A 74 -10.30 -0.48 -3.55
CA ASN A 74 -9.12 -0.76 -4.38
C ASN A 74 -8.67 0.39 -5.29
N PHE A 75 -9.16 1.61 -5.06
CA PHE A 75 -8.65 2.81 -5.69
C PHE A 75 -7.36 3.30 -5.01
N LYS A 76 -6.60 4.09 -5.77
CA LYS A 76 -5.33 4.68 -5.37
C LYS A 76 -5.55 6.13 -4.96
N ILE A 77 -4.87 6.56 -3.90
CA ILE A 77 -4.60 7.96 -3.63
C ILE A 77 -3.17 8.25 -4.09
N LYS A 78 -3.01 9.17 -5.02
CA LYS A 78 -1.75 9.45 -5.70
C LYS A 78 -1.18 10.79 -5.25
N ASN A 79 0.15 10.92 -5.31
CA ASN A 79 0.85 12.19 -5.21
C ASN A 79 0.62 12.91 -3.87
N LEU A 80 0.48 12.16 -2.77
CA LEU A 80 0.36 12.72 -1.43
C LEU A 80 1.62 13.52 -1.10
N TYR A 81 1.47 14.82 -0.86
CA TYR A 81 2.52 15.71 -0.41
C TYR A 81 2.19 16.21 0.99
N VAL A 82 3.05 15.95 1.97
CA VAL A 82 2.96 16.49 3.33
C VAL A 82 4.28 17.18 3.64
N ASN A 83 4.24 18.42 4.09
CA ASN A 83 5.42 19.19 4.45
C ASN A 83 5.13 20.04 5.69
N ASN A 84 4.99 19.38 6.83
CA ASN A 84 4.73 20.01 8.12
C ASN A 84 5.81 19.66 9.15
N ASN A 85 5.76 20.25 10.34
CA ASN A 85 6.70 19.97 11.44
C ASN A 85 6.04 19.20 12.60
N CYS A 86 5.03 18.38 12.31
CA CYS A 86 4.25 17.61 13.28
C CYS A 86 4.17 16.14 12.85
N TYR A 87 2.96 15.63 12.63
CA TYR A 87 2.66 14.25 12.27
C TYR A 87 2.54 14.09 10.74
N GLY A 88 3.01 12.95 10.22
CA GLY A 88 3.05 12.68 8.78
C GLY A 88 2.25 11.42 8.38
N GLY A 89 1.45 11.56 7.32
CA GLY A 89 0.65 10.47 6.73
C GLY A 89 -0.60 10.99 6.03
N LEU A 90 -1.32 10.12 5.32
CA LEU A 90 -2.67 10.46 4.83
C LEU A 90 -3.63 10.70 6.00
N PHE A 91 -3.55 9.82 7.00
CA PHE A 91 -4.27 9.91 8.27
C PHE A 91 -3.32 10.32 9.40
N GLU A 92 -3.72 11.28 10.22
CA GLU A 92 -3.04 11.58 11.48
C GLU A 92 -3.41 10.52 12.52
N TYR A 93 -4.71 10.31 12.69
CA TYR A 93 -5.26 9.32 13.60
C TYR A 93 -6.22 8.40 12.86
N ILE A 94 -6.15 7.11 13.17
CA ILE A 94 -7.18 6.13 12.81
C ILE A 94 -7.75 5.55 14.10
N LYS A 95 -9.04 5.74 14.33
CA LYS A 95 -9.88 4.97 15.26
C LYS A 95 -11.03 4.45 14.40
N GLY A 96 -11.28 3.15 14.34
CA GLY A 96 -12.22 2.56 13.36
C GLY A 96 -11.54 1.70 12.29
N ILE A 97 -12.06 1.71 11.05
CA ILE A 97 -11.59 0.82 9.97
C ILE A 97 -11.17 1.64 8.75
N VAL A 98 -9.95 1.40 8.27
CA VAL A 98 -9.48 1.86 6.95
C VAL A 98 -9.16 0.63 6.12
N SER A 99 -9.69 0.55 4.90
CA SER A 99 -9.51 -0.62 4.05
C SER A 99 -9.40 -0.34 2.56
N ASN A 100 -8.86 -1.32 1.82
CA ASN A 100 -8.90 -1.41 0.35
C ASN A 100 -8.31 -0.19 -0.36
N ILE A 101 -7.15 0.29 0.07
CA ILE A 101 -6.55 1.51 -0.48
C ILE A 101 -5.05 1.37 -0.70
N ILE A 102 -4.56 1.94 -1.80
CA ILE A 102 -3.13 2.10 -2.03
C ILE A 102 -2.78 3.57 -2.09
N ILE A 103 -1.82 4.02 -1.28
CA ILE A 103 -1.19 5.34 -1.47
C ILE A 103 0.02 5.16 -2.38
N TYR A 104 0.02 5.88 -3.49
CA TYR A 104 1.01 5.71 -4.55
C TYR A 104 1.72 7.03 -4.83
N ASN A 105 3.05 7.00 -4.97
CA ASN A 105 3.87 8.19 -5.21
C ASN A 105 3.65 9.26 -4.13
N PHE A 106 4.30 9.14 -2.97
CA PHE A 106 4.10 10.09 -1.86
C PHE A 106 5.41 10.69 -1.35
N HIS A 107 5.34 11.94 -0.89
CA HIS A 107 6.43 12.65 -0.26
C HIS A 107 5.95 13.24 1.06
N ILE A 108 6.43 12.68 2.17
CA ILE A 108 6.10 13.13 3.51
C ILE A 108 7.35 13.71 4.14
N LYS A 109 7.25 14.96 4.57
CA LYS A 109 8.15 15.63 5.47
C LYS A 109 7.40 16.05 6.73
N SER A 110 7.81 15.52 7.86
CA SER A 110 7.17 15.68 9.17
C SER A 110 8.23 15.68 10.27
N ARG A 111 7.83 15.80 11.55
CA ARG A 111 8.76 15.80 12.68
C ARG A 111 8.81 14.46 13.41
N VAL A 112 7.65 13.91 13.76
CA VAL A 112 7.46 12.73 14.63
C VAL A 112 6.28 11.88 14.17
N TYR A 113 6.19 10.63 14.65
CA TYR A 113 5.12 9.65 14.40
C TYR A 113 4.62 9.67 12.95
N THR A 114 5.29 8.92 12.09
CA THR A 114 5.05 9.05 10.65
C THR A 114 4.97 7.70 9.97
N GLY A 115 3.95 7.58 9.12
CA GLY A 115 3.80 6.49 8.18
C GLY A 115 3.10 6.98 6.92
N GLY A 116 3.31 6.30 5.79
CA GLY A 116 2.68 6.64 4.52
C GLY A 116 1.16 6.69 4.64
N LEU A 117 0.57 5.67 5.31
CA LEU A 117 -0.86 5.59 5.55
C LEU A 117 -1.28 6.40 6.77
N ALA A 118 -0.65 6.16 7.93
CA ALA A 118 -1.07 6.80 9.17
C ALA A 118 0.08 7.16 10.11
N SER A 119 -0.07 8.28 10.82
CA SER A 119 0.83 8.65 11.91
C SER A 119 0.59 7.76 13.14
N PHE A 120 -0.66 7.67 13.60
CA PHE A 120 -1.03 6.94 14.81
C PHE A 120 -2.34 6.15 14.64
N VAL A 121 -2.32 4.87 15.01
CA VAL A 121 -3.48 3.98 14.96
C VAL A 121 -3.93 3.71 16.39
N LEU A 122 -5.14 4.15 16.72
CA LEU A 122 -5.73 4.09 18.06
C LEU A 122 -6.33 2.71 18.35
N GLU A 123 -6.68 2.51 19.60
CA GLU A 123 -7.09 1.22 20.13
C GLU A 123 -8.24 0.56 19.34
N ASN A 124 -8.14 -0.75 19.14
CA ASN A 124 -9.09 -1.59 18.39
C ASN A 124 -9.30 -1.21 16.91
N ALA A 125 -8.52 -0.27 16.37
CA ALA A 125 -8.62 0.10 14.96
C ALA A 125 -8.08 -1.00 14.03
N LYS A 126 -8.56 -0.98 12.78
CA LYS A 126 -8.22 -1.98 11.76
C LYS A 126 -7.75 -1.32 10.48
N ILE A 127 -6.63 -1.82 9.96
CA ILE A 127 -6.08 -1.51 8.63
C ILE A 127 -6.11 -2.81 7.84
N ILE A 128 -6.89 -2.87 6.76
CA ILE A 128 -7.18 -4.12 6.04
C ILE A 128 -7.06 -3.90 4.53
N ASN A 129 -6.26 -4.69 3.83
CA ASN A 129 -6.07 -4.54 2.37
C ASN A 129 -5.53 -3.15 2.02
N CYS A 130 -4.50 -2.69 2.74
CA CYS A 130 -3.93 -1.36 2.54
C CYS A 130 -2.46 -1.44 2.09
N GLY A 131 -2.07 -0.59 1.15
CA GLY A 131 -0.71 -0.55 0.63
C GLY A 131 -0.17 0.87 0.55
N VAL A 132 1.15 1.00 0.62
CA VAL A 132 1.85 2.22 0.21
C VAL A 132 3.01 1.84 -0.72
N LYS A 133 3.14 2.55 -1.85
CA LYS A 133 4.14 2.25 -2.88
C LYS A 133 4.80 3.52 -3.44
N LYS A 134 6.11 3.45 -3.72
CA LYS A 134 6.91 4.54 -4.32
C LYS A 134 6.87 5.81 -3.48
N GLY A 135 7.43 5.76 -2.27
CA GLY A 135 7.30 6.86 -1.33
C GLY A 135 8.61 7.33 -0.73
N THR A 136 8.63 8.56 -0.25
CA THR A 136 9.71 9.09 0.58
C THR A 136 9.15 9.64 1.88
N ILE A 137 9.75 9.27 3.00
CA ILE A 137 9.43 9.76 4.34
C ILE A 137 10.69 10.40 4.92
N ASN A 138 10.65 11.71 5.14
CA ASN A 138 11.73 12.49 5.74
C ASN A 138 11.25 13.05 7.07
N THR A 139 11.77 12.52 8.17
CA THR A 139 11.45 13.06 9.51
C THR A 139 12.70 13.51 10.23
N SER A 140 12.54 14.32 11.27
CA SER A 140 13.67 14.69 12.13
C SER A 140 13.91 13.68 13.25
N GLU A 141 12.85 13.11 13.84
CA GLU A 141 12.92 12.23 15.02
C GLU A 141 11.67 11.32 15.17
N GLY A 142 11.59 10.56 16.26
CA GLY A 142 10.39 9.83 16.67
C GLY A 142 10.20 8.43 16.06
N TYR A 143 8.94 8.02 15.96
CA TYR A 143 8.49 6.69 15.55
C TYR A 143 8.13 6.71 14.07
N VAL A 144 8.84 5.93 13.26
CA VAL A 144 8.69 6.01 11.79
C VAL A 144 8.50 4.62 11.20
N GLY A 145 7.37 4.40 10.56
CA GLY A 145 7.07 3.21 9.78
C GLY A 145 6.88 3.54 8.31
N GLY A 146 7.06 2.58 7.42
CA GLY A 146 6.65 2.77 6.02
C GLY A 146 5.14 2.93 5.90
N LEU A 147 4.37 2.11 6.61
CA LEU A 147 2.90 2.14 6.61
C LEU A 147 2.35 3.01 7.74
N VAL A 148 2.79 2.73 8.98
CA VAL A 148 2.25 3.33 10.21
C VAL A 148 3.38 3.78 11.13
N GLY A 149 3.29 5.00 11.66
CA GLY A 149 4.21 5.48 12.70
C GLY A 149 4.11 4.65 13.98
N GLN A 150 2.93 4.65 14.61
CA GLN A 150 2.66 3.85 15.81
C GLN A 150 1.26 3.24 15.82
N THR A 151 1.12 2.03 16.38
CA THR A 151 -0.17 1.46 16.77
C THR A 151 -0.36 1.48 18.29
N ASN A 152 -1.62 1.39 18.72
CA ASN A 152 -2.02 1.24 20.11
C ASN A 152 -2.72 -0.11 20.37
N ASP A 153 -3.23 -0.30 21.58
CA ASP A 153 -3.83 -1.55 22.08
C ASP A 153 -4.80 -2.22 21.10
N LYS A 154 -4.59 -3.50 20.80
CA LYS A 154 -5.48 -4.39 20.03
C LYS A 154 -5.74 -3.95 18.59
N CYS A 155 -4.81 -3.22 17.99
CA CYS A 155 -4.87 -2.92 16.56
C CYS A 155 -4.70 -4.17 15.71
N ILE A 156 -5.39 -4.21 14.58
CA ILE A 156 -5.24 -5.26 13.56
C ILE A 156 -4.74 -4.61 12.27
N ILE A 157 -3.60 -5.10 11.76
CA ILE A 157 -3.10 -4.76 10.44
C ILE A 157 -3.06 -6.06 9.63
N GLN A 158 -3.90 -6.15 8.61
CA GLN A 158 -4.08 -7.37 7.85
C GLN A 158 -3.98 -7.11 6.34
N ASN A 159 -3.39 -8.06 5.60
CA ASN A 159 -3.31 -8.01 4.14
C ASN A 159 -2.74 -6.66 3.67
N SER A 160 -1.62 -6.22 4.23
CA SER A 160 -1.12 -4.86 4.00
C SER A 160 0.36 -4.82 3.68
N PHE A 161 0.80 -3.79 2.96
CA PHE A 161 2.17 -3.75 2.45
C PHE A 161 2.83 -2.38 2.38
N THR A 162 4.15 -2.38 2.39
CA THR A 162 5.01 -1.24 2.02
C THR A 162 5.96 -1.68 0.91
N LYS A 163 6.08 -0.87 -0.14
CA LYS A 163 6.93 -1.21 -1.29
C LYS A 163 7.64 0.02 -1.86
N GLU A 164 8.94 -0.06 -2.07
CA GLU A 164 9.72 1.05 -2.65
C GLU A 164 9.54 2.36 -1.84
N VAL A 165 9.70 2.28 -0.53
CA VAL A 165 9.61 3.41 0.41
C VAL A 165 10.99 3.73 0.97
N ASP A 166 11.43 4.96 0.75
CA ASP A 166 12.67 5.48 1.31
C ASP A 166 12.37 6.27 2.59
N ILE A 167 12.84 5.77 3.73
CA ILE A 167 12.68 6.39 5.04
C ILE A 167 14.02 7.01 5.47
N HIS A 168 14.02 8.31 5.70
CA HIS A 168 15.13 9.07 6.26
C HIS A 168 14.73 9.74 7.56
N CYS A 169 15.32 9.29 8.67
CA CYS A 169 15.06 9.79 10.01
C CYS A 169 16.35 9.84 10.83
N PRO A 170 17.08 10.97 10.86
CA PRO A 170 18.40 11.05 11.43
C PRO A 170 18.40 10.80 12.95
N ASN A 171 17.40 11.32 13.67
CA ASN A 171 17.27 11.18 15.12
C ASN A 171 16.11 10.28 15.56
N GLY A 172 15.71 9.31 14.73
CA GLY A 172 14.61 8.42 15.06
C GLY A 172 14.83 7.63 16.34
N ASP A 173 13.73 7.35 17.03
CA ASP A 173 13.70 6.47 18.19
C ASP A 173 13.45 5.04 17.71
N PHE A 174 12.35 4.81 16.98
CA PHE A 174 11.97 3.49 16.47
C PHE A 174 11.65 3.59 14.99
N ILE A 175 12.43 2.89 14.18
CA ILE A 175 12.30 2.94 12.73
C ILE A 175 12.06 1.52 12.22
N GLY A 176 10.95 1.33 11.52
CA GLY A 176 10.62 0.08 10.83
C GLY A 176 10.23 0.33 9.39
N SER A 177 10.55 -0.59 8.48
CA SER A 177 10.10 -0.45 7.09
C SER A 177 8.58 -0.64 6.92
N PHE A 178 7.91 -1.22 7.92
CA PHE A 178 6.47 -1.42 7.93
C PHE A 178 5.81 -0.58 9.03
N ILE A 179 6.20 -0.78 10.30
CA ILE A 179 5.68 -0.04 11.47
C ILE A 179 6.82 0.52 12.31
N GLY A 180 6.69 1.76 12.79
CA GLY A 180 7.65 2.35 13.74
C GLY A 180 7.57 1.66 15.10
N ALA A 181 6.44 1.76 15.80
CA ALA A 181 6.17 0.97 17.01
C ALA A 181 4.79 0.29 17.00
N GLY A 182 4.77 -1.00 17.32
CA GLY A 182 3.57 -1.78 17.57
C GLY A 182 3.34 -1.99 19.06
N VAL A 183 2.12 -1.78 19.53
CA VAL A 183 1.70 -1.98 20.92
C VAL A 183 0.49 -2.91 20.94
N ASN A 184 0.60 -4.08 21.59
CA ASN A 184 -0.48 -5.10 21.65
C ASN A 184 -1.20 -5.31 20.30
N CYS A 185 -0.46 -5.58 19.22
CA CYS A 185 -1.02 -5.58 17.86
C CYS A 185 -0.92 -6.93 17.14
N ASN A 186 -1.88 -7.16 16.25
CA ASN A 186 -1.93 -8.33 15.38
C ASN A 186 -1.62 -7.90 13.95
N ILE A 187 -0.57 -8.48 13.38
CA ILE A 187 -0.10 -8.21 12.04
C ILE A 187 -0.12 -9.52 11.26
N LYS A 188 -0.98 -9.60 10.25
CA LYS A 188 -1.20 -10.82 9.48
C LYS A 188 -1.16 -10.58 7.97
N ASN A 189 -0.57 -11.48 7.22
CA ASN A 189 -0.53 -11.41 5.74
C ASN A 189 0.07 -10.09 5.24
N CYS A 190 1.21 -9.67 5.80
CA CYS A 190 1.78 -8.37 5.51
C CYS A 190 3.21 -8.48 4.97
N TYR A 191 3.63 -7.51 4.15
CA TYR A 191 5.01 -7.49 3.67
C TYR A 191 5.61 -6.12 3.51
N SER A 192 6.94 -6.12 3.47
CA SER A 192 7.78 -4.96 3.19
C SER A 192 8.82 -5.32 2.15
N GLU A 193 8.86 -4.57 1.05
CA GLU A 193 9.69 -4.89 -0.13
C GLU A 193 10.45 -3.66 -0.63
N ASN A 194 11.77 -3.80 -0.86
CA ASN A 194 12.61 -2.78 -1.52
C ASN A 194 12.64 -1.42 -0.82
N ASN A 195 12.61 -1.40 0.52
CA ASN A 195 12.62 -0.16 1.28
C ASN A 195 14.04 0.24 1.69
N MET A 196 14.32 1.54 1.72
CA MET A 196 15.57 2.08 2.24
C MET A 196 15.33 2.68 3.62
N LEU A 197 16.17 2.33 4.60
CA LEU A 197 16.18 2.93 5.92
C LEU A 197 17.47 3.73 6.11
N SER A 198 17.31 5.01 6.42
CA SER A 198 18.40 5.92 6.72
C SER A 198 18.19 6.60 8.06
N TYR A 199 19.27 6.64 8.84
CA TYR A 199 19.31 7.30 10.14
C TYR A 199 20.70 7.91 10.37
N GLY A 200 20.83 8.81 11.35
CA GLY A 200 21.95 9.74 11.49
C GLY A 200 22.76 9.60 12.78
N LYS A 201 22.34 8.76 13.74
CA LYS A 201 23.09 8.54 14.97
C LYS A 201 24.35 7.69 14.70
N ASP A 202 25.52 8.19 15.12
CA ASP A 202 26.82 7.49 15.05
C ASP A 202 26.85 6.20 15.90
N GLN A 203 25.95 6.11 16.88
CA GLN A 203 25.60 4.87 17.56
C GLN A 203 24.30 4.33 16.97
N LEU A 204 24.30 3.04 16.64
CA LEU A 204 23.10 2.28 16.31
C LEU A 204 21.98 2.66 17.29
N PRO A 205 20.83 3.20 16.85
CA PRO A 205 19.66 3.15 17.70
C PRO A 205 19.45 1.65 17.98
N SER A 206 19.24 1.28 19.24
CA SER A 206 18.96 -0.09 19.70
C SER A 206 17.68 -0.71 19.08
N ASP A 207 17.11 -0.06 18.06
CA ASP A 207 15.69 0.14 17.85
C ASP A 207 15.32 0.26 16.34
N LEU A 208 16.29 0.00 15.44
CA LEU A 208 16.06 -0.10 14.00
C LEU A 208 15.66 -1.53 13.62
N GLY A 209 14.43 -1.69 13.12
CA GLY A 209 13.89 -2.95 12.65
C GLY A 209 13.70 -3.00 11.15
N ALA A 210 14.02 -4.14 10.54
CA ALA A 210 13.78 -4.40 9.13
C ALA A 210 12.30 -4.37 8.80
N PHE A 211 11.42 -4.65 9.76
CA PHE A 211 9.97 -4.67 9.58
C PHE A 211 9.27 -3.79 10.63
N ILE A 212 9.53 -4.04 11.92
CA ILE A 212 8.98 -3.27 13.04
C ILE A 212 10.11 -2.62 13.83
N GLY A 213 10.11 -1.31 14.05
CA GLY A 213 11.11 -0.65 14.88
C GLY A 213 11.06 -1.14 16.33
N GLN A 214 9.88 -1.08 16.94
CA GLN A 214 9.65 -1.59 18.29
C GLN A 214 8.36 -2.39 18.43
N ALA A 215 8.47 -3.49 19.16
CA ALA A 215 7.38 -4.34 19.62
C ALA A 215 7.18 -4.13 21.13
N GLN A 216 6.02 -3.63 21.55
CA GLN A 216 5.65 -3.50 22.96
C GLN A 216 4.47 -4.40 23.31
N TYR A 217 4.54 -5.03 24.49
CA TYR A 217 3.52 -5.97 24.97
C TYR A 217 3.31 -7.15 24.00
N ASP A 218 2.08 -7.64 23.88
CA ASP A 218 1.80 -8.78 23.01
C ASP A 218 1.95 -8.40 21.54
N ILE A 219 2.68 -9.20 20.76
CA ILE A 219 2.77 -8.99 19.32
C ILE A 219 2.50 -10.31 18.64
N TYR A 220 1.55 -10.32 17.72
CA TYR A 220 1.20 -11.48 16.92
C TYR A 220 1.55 -11.19 15.47
N LEU A 221 2.59 -11.84 14.96
CA LEU A 221 3.03 -11.78 13.58
C LEU A 221 2.76 -13.12 12.91
N ASN A 222 1.94 -13.13 11.86
CA ASN A 222 1.60 -14.35 11.15
C ASN A 222 1.60 -14.16 9.64
N GLN A 223 2.30 -15.04 8.92
CA GLN A 223 2.37 -15.03 7.45
C GLN A 223 2.82 -13.67 6.91
N CYS A 224 4.00 -13.23 7.33
CA CYS A 224 4.56 -11.96 6.87
C CYS A 224 5.90 -12.20 6.17
N TYR A 225 6.37 -11.23 5.38
CA TYR A 225 7.75 -11.26 4.94
C TYR A 225 8.39 -9.88 4.81
N CYS A 226 9.72 -9.85 4.86
CA CYS A 226 10.52 -8.65 4.62
C CYS A 226 11.65 -8.98 3.63
N SER A 227 11.78 -8.19 2.57
CA SER A 227 12.76 -8.43 1.52
C SER A 227 13.36 -7.15 0.96
N ASN A 228 14.65 -7.18 0.66
CA ASN A 228 15.43 -6.07 0.10
C ASN A 228 15.33 -4.78 0.92
N VAL A 229 15.16 -4.86 2.25
CA VAL A 229 15.27 -3.68 3.11
C VAL A 229 16.75 -3.38 3.32
N LYS A 230 17.16 -2.18 2.94
CA LYS A 230 18.56 -1.76 2.97
C LYS A 230 18.76 -0.66 3.99
N VAL A 231 19.90 -0.67 4.65
CA VAL A 231 20.32 0.41 5.54
C VAL A 231 21.48 1.16 4.89
N MET A 232 21.43 2.50 4.87
CA MET A 232 22.50 3.30 4.24
C MET A 232 23.86 3.11 4.91
N ASN A 233 23.88 2.91 6.23
CA ASN A 233 25.09 2.59 6.96
C ASN A 233 25.33 1.06 6.92
N LYS A 234 26.32 0.62 6.12
CA LYS A 234 26.64 -0.80 5.89
C LYS A 234 27.15 -1.54 7.12
N ASN A 235 27.54 -0.82 8.18
CA ASN A 235 28.08 -1.41 9.40
C ASN A 235 26.98 -1.79 10.42
N VAL A 236 25.71 -1.67 10.00
CA VAL A 236 24.54 -1.81 10.87
C VAL A 236 23.95 -3.20 10.77
N LYS A 237 23.87 -3.87 11.92
CA LYS A 237 23.11 -5.11 12.06
C LYS A 237 21.62 -4.80 12.16
N LEU A 238 20.90 -4.94 11.04
CA LEU A 238 19.45 -4.79 11.02
C LEU A 238 18.79 -6.03 11.63
N LYS A 239 17.97 -5.88 12.68
CA LYS A 239 17.14 -6.97 13.20
C LYS A 239 15.79 -6.95 12.51
N PRO A 240 15.02 -8.06 12.46
CA PRO A 240 13.67 -8.02 11.90
C PRO A 240 12.75 -7.07 12.67
N ILE A 241 12.86 -7.15 13.99
CA ILE A 241 12.22 -6.27 14.96
C ILE A 241 13.35 -5.62 15.75
N GLY A 242 13.40 -4.29 15.80
CA GLY A 242 14.51 -3.55 16.40
C GLY A 242 14.61 -3.79 17.91
N PHE A 243 13.53 -3.47 18.63
CA PHE A 243 13.45 -3.60 20.07
C PHE A 243 12.19 -4.33 20.55
N PHE A 244 12.33 -5.12 21.61
CA PHE A 244 11.22 -5.76 22.32
C PHE A 244 11.08 -5.14 23.71
N ASN A 245 10.00 -4.41 23.95
CA ASN A 245 9.56 -3.99 25.28
C ASN A 245 8.45 -4.91 25.79
N THR A 246 8.79 -6.18 25.96
CA THR A 246 7.85 -7.18 26.48
C THR A 246 8.27 -7.49 27.91
N GLY A 247 7.56 -6.93 28.89
CA GLY A 247 7.67 -7.39 30.27
C GLY A 247 7.44 -8.91 30.40
N THR A 248 7.64 -9.47 31.59
CA THR A 248 7.66 -10.93 31.80
C THR A 248 6.36 -11.66 31.44
N ASP A 249 5.23 -10.94 31.40
CA ASP A 249 3.90 -11.51 31.19
C ASP A 249 3.38 -11.36 29.75
N TYR A 250 4.15 -10.74 28.86
CA TYR A 250 3.73 -10.45 27.49
C TYR A 250 4.27 -11.47 26.49
N LYS A 251 3.48 -11.78 25.47
CA LYS A 251 3.76 -12.84 24.50
C LYS A 251 4.06 -12.26 23.11
N VAL A 252 5.28 -12.51 22.63
CA VAL A 252 5.63 -12.33 21.21
C VAL A 252 5.40 -13.67 20.50
N VAL A 253 4.43 -13.71 19.59
CA VAL A 253 4.13 -14.87 18.74
C VAL A 253 4.51 -14.53 17.32
N ILE A 254 5.52 -15.21 16.79
CA ILE A 254 5.98 -15.05 15.41
C ILE A 254 5.81 -16.39 14.72
N GLU A 255 4.97 -16.42 13.70
CA GLU A 255 4.65 -17.62 12.94
C GLU A 255 4.74 -17.31 11.44
N ASN A 256 5.47 -18.13 10.68
CA ASN A 256 5.59 -17.96 9.24
C ASN A 256 6.05 -16.53 8.86
N PHE A 257 7.03 -15.97 9.58
CA PHE A 257 7.63 -14.68 9.24
C PHE A 257 8.96 -14.90 8.53
N TYR A 258 8.99 -14.60 7.22
CA TYR A 258 10.11 -14.88 6.34
C TYR A 258 10.94 -13.62 6.08
N ILE A 259 12.25 -13.78 6.04
CA ILE A 259 13.14 -12.64 5.84
C ILE A 259 14.22 -13.00 4.85
N ASP A 260 14.43 -12.11 3.89
CA ASP A 260 15.53 -12.24 2.95
C ASP A 260 16.84 -12.12 3.71
N LYS A 261 17.71 -13.14 3.60
CA LYS A 261 19.04 -13.15 4.19
C LYS A 261 19.89 -11.94 3.77
N ASN A 262 19.62 -11.35 2.61
CA ASN A 262 20.32 -10.15 2.15
C ASN A 262 19.85 -8.86 2.86
N THR A 263 18.73 -8.92 3.59
CA THR A 263 18.15 -7.79 4.32
C THR A 263 18.74 -7.65 5.73
N ILE A 264 19.23 -8.74 6.32
CA ILE A 264 19.57 -8.81 7.74
C ILE A 264 20.98 -9.29 7.95
N ASN A 265 21.69 -8.60 8.84
CA ASN A 265 23.00 -8.99 9.36
C ASN A 265 22.87 -9.24 10.88
N SER A 266 22.02 -10.18 11.28
CA SER A 266 21.73 -10.51 12.69
C SER A 266 22.05 -11.97 13.00
N ASP A 267 22.50 -12.22 14.23
CA ASP A 267 22.80 -13.56 14.75
C ASP A 267 21.58 -14.20 15.47
N GLU A 268 20.45 -13.49 15.57
CA GLU A 268 19.20 -13.97 16.22
C GLU A 268 18.36 -14.87 15.30
N ALA A 269 18.95 -15.95 14.79
CA ALA A 269 18.31 -16.85 13.83
C ALA A 269 17.07 -17.59 14.39
N ASP A 270 17.04 -17.89 15.69
CA ASP A 270 16.10 -18.87 16.26
C ASP A 270 14.64 -18.40 16.33
N LYS A 271 14.37 -17.09 16.19
CA LYS A 271 13.01 -16.53 16.25
C LYS A 271 12.37 -16.28 14.87
N TYR A 272 13.14 -16.39 13.78
CA TYR A 272 12.72 -15.92 12.46
C TYR A 272 13.12 -16.91 11.36
N ILE A 273 12.37 -16.91 10.26
CA ILE A 273 12.66 -17.81 9.14
C ILE A 273 13.50 -17.06 8.10
N PHE A 274 14.82 -17.25 8.16
CA PHE A 274 15.75 -16.67 7.19
C PHE A 274 15.82 -17.51 5.91
N VAL A 275 15.52 -16.89 4.78
CA VAL A 275 15.49 -17.53 3.45
C VAL A 275 16.27 -16.70 2.43
N THR A 276 16.81 -17.33 1.40
CA THR A 276 17.47 -16.60 0.31
C THR A 276 16.44 -15.86 -0.54
N THR A 277 16.88 -14.86 -1.31
CA THR A 277 16.03 -14.21 -2.32
C THR A 277 15.37 -15.21 -3.27
N GLU A 278 16.09 -16.25 -3.69
CA GLU A 278 15.55 -17.31 -4.55
C GLU A 278 14.45 -18.13 -3.86
N GLN A 279 14.64 -18.48 -2.58
CA GLN A 279 13.62 -19.17 -1.79
C GLN A 279 12.38 -18.29 -1.57
N LEU A 280 12.56 -16.99 -1.34
CA LEU A 280 11.45 -16.03 -1.25
C LEU A 280 10.69 -15.86 -2.57
N LYS A 281 11.33 -16.14 -3.70
CA LYS A 281 10.70 -16.10 -5.02
C LYS A 281 10.20 -17.46 -5.50
N ASN A 282 10.30 -18.48 -4.65
CA ASN A 282 9.84 -19.81 -4.97
C ASN A 282 8.48 -20.04 -4.31
N SER A 283 7.43 -20.23 -5.11
CA SER A 283 6.06 -20.41 -4.62
C SER A 283 5.94 -21.57 -3.63
N SER A 284 6.79 -22.59 -3.77
CA SER A 284 6.79 -23.76 -2.88
C SER A 284 7.18 -23.47 -1.44
N THR A 285 7.91 -22.38 -1.20
CA THR A 285 8.26 -21.87 0.15
C THR A 285 7.01 -21.45 0.93
N PHE A 286 5.96 -21.02 0.23
CA PHE A 286 4.74 -20.43 0.80
C PHE A 286 3.50 -21.28 0.57
N LYS A 287 3.65 -22.60 0.34
CA LYS A 287 2.52 -23.51 0.03
C LYS A 287 1.33 -23.37 0.98
N SER A 288 1.57 -23.12 2.27
CA SER A 288 0.51 -22.95 3.26
C SER A 288 -0.31 -21.67 3.06
N TRP A 289 0.30 -20.60 2.51
CA TRP A 289 -0.33 -19.29 2.31
C TRP A 289 -1.36 -19.32 1.16
N GLY A 290 -1.12 -20.16 0.14
CA GLY A 290 -2.03 -20.29 -1.01
C GLY A 290 -3.42 -20.87 -0.69
N ASN A 291 -3.61 -21.40 0.52
CA ASN A 291 -4.91 -21.89 0.98
C ASN A 291 -5.77 -20.78 1.61
N GLU A 292 -5.18 -19.64 1.99
CA GLU A 292 -5.91 -18.56 2.63
C GLU A 292 -6.68 -17.72 1.62
N LYS A 293 -7.98 -17.53 1.91
CA LYS A 293 -8.93 -16.85 1.02
C LYS A 293 -9.75 -15.81 1.78
N LEU A 294 -10.12 -14.75 1.08
CA LEU A 294 -11.12 -13.78 1.51
C LEU A 294 -12.50 -14.42 1.58
N ALA A 295 -13.47 -13.68 2.12
CA ALA A 295 -14.84 -14.15 2.30
C ALA A 295 -15.56 -14.52 0.99
N ASP A 296 -15.17 -13.91 -0.13
CA ASP A 296 -15.66 -14.19 -1.48
C ASP A 296 -14.92 -15.36 -2.17
N GLY A 297 -13.90 -15.94 -1.52
CA GLY A 297 -13.08 -17.02 -2.05
C GLY A 297 -11.85 -16.56 -2.85
N GLN A 298 -11.61 -15.26 -2.99
CA GLN A 298 -10.40 -14.73 -3.62
C GLN A 298 -9.17 -15.11 -2.77
N PRO A 299 -8.09 -15.67 -3.37
CA PRO A 299 -6.86 -15.92 -2.63
C PRO A 299 -6.29 -14.64 -2.03
N VAL A 300 -5.80 -14.71 -0.78
CA VAL A 300 -5.14 -13.55 -0.16
C VAL A 300 -3.79 -13.29 -0.83
N TRP A 301 -3.03 -14.36 -1.06
CA TRP A 301 -1.70 -14.34 -1.64
C TRP A 301 -1.72 -14.87 -3.07
N VAL A 302 -1.08 -14.15 -3.98
CA VAL A 302 -0.71 -14.58 -5.32
C VAL A 302 0.73 -15.09 -5.26
N LEU A 303 0.91 -16.37 -5.58
CA LEU A 303 2.19 -17.07 -5.51
C LEU A 303 2.60 -17.51 -6.91
N GLU A 304 3.64 -16.89 -7.46
CA GLU A 304 4.18 -17.18 -8.79
C GLU A 304 5.70 -17.42 -8.68
N ASP A 305 6.21 -18.43 -9.39
CA ASP A 305 7.64 -18.72 -9.35
C ASP A 305 8.47 -17.60 -10.01
N ASN A 306 9.58 -17.25 -9.38
CA ASN A 306 10.48 -16.13 -9.70
C ASN A 306 9.93 -14.74 -9.33
N GLU A 307 8.77 -14.66 -8.70
CA GLU A 307 8.23 -13.44 -8.11
C GLU A 307 8.11 -13.54 -6.59
N TYR A 308 8.24 -12.41 -5.89
CA TYR A 308 7.90 -12.37 -4.47
C TYR A 308 6.37 -12.58 -4.30
N PRO A 309 5.90 -13.22 -3.21
CA PRO A 309 4.48 -13.32 -2.90
C PRO A 309 3.81 -11.95 -2.89
N LYS A 310 2.75 -11.75 -3.66
CA LYS A 310 2.01 -10.48 -3.68
C LYS A 310 0.64 -10.67 -3.07
N LEU A 311 0.12 -9.62 -2.46
CA LEU A 311 -1.30 -9.59 -2.12
C LEU A 311 -2.10 -9.42 -3.42
N TRP A 312 -3.30 -10.00 -3.48
CA TRP A 312 -4.15 -9.99 -4.68
C TRP A 312 -4.36 -8.59 -5.29
N PHE A 313 -4.38 -7.53 -4.47
CA PHE A 313 -4.56 -6.16 -4.90
C PHE A 313 -3.25 -5.38 -5.17
N ASP A 314 -2.07 -5.93 -4.85
CA ASP A 314 -0.76 -5.43 -5.35
C ASP A 314 -0.37 -6.08 -6.68
N LYS A 315 -1.02 -7.18 -7.07
CA LYS A 315 -0.73 -7.82 -8.36
C LYS A 315 -1.04 -6.83 -9.48
N GLU A 316 0.00 -6.41 -10.19
CA GLU A 316 -0.12 -5.65 -11.42
C GLU A 316 -0.89 -6.49 -12.44
N THR A 317 -2.13 -6.08 -12.73
CA THR A 317 -2.95 -6.79 -13.72
C THR A 317 -2.63 -6.25 -15.10
N LYS A 318 -2.15 -7.12 -15.98
CA LYS A 318 -1.83 -6.74 -17.36
C LYS A 318 -2.91 -7.20 -18.30
N PHE A 319 -3.53 -6.25 -18.99
CA PHE A 319 -4.54 -6.56 -20.00
C PHE A 319 -4.03 -6.31 -21.41
N LEU A 320 -4.42 -7.19 -22.33
CA LEU A 320 -4.27 -6.95 -23.75
C LEU A 320 -5.56 -6.32 -24.31
N LEU A 321 -5.45 -5.14 -24.92
CA LEU A 321 -6.54 -4.43 -25.59
C LEU A 321 -6.37 -4.53 -27.11
N LYS A 322 -7.45 -4.82 -27.82
CA LYS A 322 -7.49 -4.85 -29.29
C LYS A 322 -8.43 -3.77 -29.82
N GLU A 323 -7.94 -2.85 -30.64
CA GLU A 323 -8.79 -1.79 -31.22
C GLU A 323 -9.68 -2.35 -32.34
N ASN A 324 -10.98 -2.03 -32.33
CA ASN A 324 -11.97 -2.69 -33.21
C ASN A 324 -11.77 -2.49 -34.72
N LYS A 325 -10.90 -1.58 -35.13
CA LYS A 325 -10.65 -1.22 -36.53
C LYS A 325 -9.19 -1.41 -36.96
N THR A 326 -8.32 -1.88 -36.07
CA THR A 326 -6.90 -2.11 -36.36
C THR A 326 -6.44 -3.46 -35.78
N GLU A 327 -5.35 -4.01 -36.31
CA GLU A 327 -4.68 -5.18 -35.71
C GLU A 327 -3.74 -4.78 -34.57
N ASN A 328 -3.84 -3.54 -34.07
CA ASN A 328 -2.95 -3.04 -33.04
C ASN A 328 -3.36 -3.60 -31.67
N LEU A 329 -2.36 -4.03 -30.93
CA LEU A 329 -2.48 -4.50 -29.56
C LEU A 329 -1.91 -3.46 -28.61
N PHE A 330 -2.57 -3.28 -27.47
CA PHE A 330 -2.07 -2.43 -26.40
C PHE A 330 -1.98 -3.23 -25.10
N SER A 331 -0.98 -2.94 -24.27
CA SER A 331 -0.98 -3.38 -22.87
C SER A 331 -1.51 -2.28 -21.97
N PHE A 332 -2.24 -2.64 -20.92
CA PHE A 332 -2.57 -1.74 -19.82
C PHE A 332 -1.88 -2.22 -18.54
N GLU A 333 -1.02 -1.39 -17.96
CA GLU A 333 -0.23 -1.67 -16.76
C GLU A 333 -0.08 -0.38 -15.95
N ASP A 334 -0.46 -0.38 -14.67
CA ASP A 334 -0.25 0.75 -13.75
C ASP A 334 -0.80 2.11 -14.27
N ASP A 335 -1.98 2.09 -14.87
CA ASP A 335 -2.62 3.25 -15.52
C ASP A 335 -1.93 3.76 -16.79
N VAL A 336 -0.96 3.00 -17.31
CA VAL A 336 -0.23 3.28 -18.54
C VAL A 336 -0.68 2.32 -19.64
N ILE A 337 -1.00 2.89 -20.80
CA ILE A 337 -1.26 2.13 -22.02
C ILE A 337 0.00 2.15 -22.87
N VAL A 338 0.48 0.98 -23.28
CA VAL A 338 1.62 0.87 -24.20
C VAL A 338 1.13 0.28 -25.51
N ASP A 339 1.40 0.96 -26.63
CA ASP A 339 1.18 0.43 -27.97
C ASP A 339 2.21 -0.65 -28.29
N LEU A 340 1.73 -1.85 -28.56
CA LEU A 340 2.55 -3.00 -28.91
C LEU A 340 2.61 -3.21 -30.43
N GLY A 341 1.94 -2.36 -31.21
CA GLY A 341 1.89 -2.41 -32.67
C GLY A 341 1.02 -3.53 -33.22
N LYS A 342 1.14 -3.76 -34.54
CA LYS A 342 0.45 -4.84 -35.25
C LYS A 342 1.14 -6.17 -34.96
N GLN A 343 0.48 -7.01 -34.18
CA GLN A 343 0.94 -8.37 -33.89
C GLN A 343 -0.25 -9.29 -33.67
N GLN A 344 -0.07 -10.58 -34.01
CA GLN A 344 -1.08 -11.58 -33.73
C GLN A 344 -1.14 -11.91 -32.23
N VAL A 345 -2.36 -12.08 -31.73
CA VAL A 345 -2.62 -12.57 -30.38
C VAL A 345 -2.36 -14.08 -30.35
N ILE A 346 -1.16 -14.48 -29.97
CA ILE A 346 -0.75 -15.89 -29.86
C ILE A 346 -0.31 -16.23 -28.43
N GLU A 347 -0.40 -17.49 -28.01
CA GLU A 347 -0.04 -17.95 -26.66
C GLU A 347 1.36 -17.53 -26.22
N GLN A 348 2.31 -17.44 -27.17
CA GLN A 348 3.66 -16.99 -26.89
C GLN A 348 3.71 -15.52 -26.46
N LEU A 349 2.86 -14.64 -27.00
CA LEU A 349 2.75 -13.25 -26.56
C LEU A 349 2.26 -13.17 -25.10
N TYR A 350 1.34 -14.05 -24.69
CA TYR A 350 0.88 -14.13 -23.29
C TYR A 350 2.02 -14.54 -22.36
N LYS A 351 2.77 -15.56 -22.73
CA LYS A 351 3.91 -16.05 -21.94
C LYS A 351 5.04 -15.02 -21.85
N GLU A 352 5.34 -14.32 -22.94
CA GLU A 352 6.43 -13.34 -23.00
C GLU A 352 6.09 -12.01 -22.30
N LYS A 353 4.81 -11.61 -22.29
CA LYS A 353 4.38 -10.30 -21.76
C LYS A 353 3.62 -10.38 -20.43
N GLY A 354 3.27 -11.59 -19.97
CA GLY A 354 2.62 -11.81 -18.68
C GLY A 354 1.20 -11.23 -18.60
N PHE A 355 0.39 -11.38 -19.66
CA PHE A 355 -1.00 -10.90 -19.66
C PHE A 355 -1.91 -11.85 -18.88
N ASP A 356 -2.65 -11.31 -17.90
CA ASP A 356 -3.58 -12.08 -17.06
C ASP A 356 -4.89 -12.41 -17.80
N ASP A 357 -5.30 -11.56 -18.76
CA ASP A 357 -6.57 -11.72 -19.48
C ASP A 357 -6.56 -11.08 -20.89
N VAL A 358 -7.43 -11.59 -21.77
CA VAL A 358 -7.68 -11.02 -23.11
C VAL A 358 -8.96 -10.19 -23.10
N LEU A 359 -8.85 -8.88 -23.30
CA LEU A 359 -10.02 -8.05 -23.60
C LEU A 359 -10.18 -7.97 -25.12
N ASP A 360 -10.85 -8.98 -25.68
CA ASP A 360 -11.28 -8.95 -27.08
C ASP A 360 -12.45 -7.98 -27.25
N LEU A 361 -12.21 -6.82 -27.85
CA LEU A 361 -13.25 -5.83 -28.15
C LEU A 361 -14.08 -6.18 -29.40
N ASN A 362 -13.74 -7.25 -30.12
CA ASN A 362 -14.44 -7.70 -31.32
C ASN A 362 -14.79 -9.20 -31.26
N LYS A 363 -15.78 -9.53 -30.39
CA LYS A 363 -16.56 -10.79 -30.38
C LYS A 363 -15.71 -12.04 -30.67
N THR A 364 -15.26 -12.77 -29.67
CA THR A 364 -16.08 -13.76 -28.92
C THR A 364 -15.20 -14.51 -27.92
N TYR A 365 -15.42 -14.33 -26.61
CA TYR A 365 -15.68 -15.43 -25.67
C TYR A 365 -16.58 -14.87 -24.54
N LYS A 366 -17.75 -15.50 -24.33
CA LYS A 366 -18.82 -15.05 -23.41
C LYS A 366 -18.38 -15.24 -21.95
N LYS A 367 -18.11 -14.18 -21.17
CA LYS A 367 -18.97 -13.45 -20.20
C LYS A 367 -18.01 -12.45 -19.51
N LYS A 368 -18.16 -11.12 -19.39
CA LYS A 368 -19.22 -10.13 -19.60
C LYS A 368 -18.56 -8.74 -19.79
N LYS A 369 -19.07 -7.96 -20.75
CA LYS A 369 -19.16 -6.47 -20.86
C LYS A 369 -17.89 -5.63 -21.19
N MET A 370 -18.04 -4.86 -22.29
CA MET A 370 -17.09 -4.13 -23.17
C MET A 370 -16.87 -2.64 -22.80
N PHE A 371 -15.79 -2.03 -23.32
CA PHE A 371 -15.66 -0.58 -23.50
C PHE A 371 -14.98 -0.20 -24.82
N PHE A 372 -15.32 0.97 -25.37
CA PHE A 372 -14.81 1.48 -26.65
C PHE A 372 -13.72 2.52 -26.44
N ILE A 373 -12.70 2.52 -27.29
CA ILE A 373 -11.66 3.54 -27.38
C ILE A 373 -11.82 4.19 -28.76
N GLU A 374 -12.07 5.50 -28.81
CA GLU A 374 -11.93 6.30 -30.03
C GLU A 374 -10.65 7.14 -29.93
N LYS A 375 -9.77 7.06 -30.94
CA LYS A 375 -8.67 8.00 -31.10
C LYS A 375 -9.23 9.37 -31.54
N GLU A 376 -9.12 10.39 -30.69
CA GLU A 376 -9.18 11.76 -31.17
C GLU A 376 -7.87 12.07 -31.91
N ASN A 377 -7.98 12.46 -33.19
CA ASN A 377 -6.84 12.94 -33.97
C ASN A 377 -6.42 14.32 -33.45
N THR A 378 -5.46 14.37 -32.53
CA THR A 378 -4.75 15.63 -32.25
C THR A 378 -3.63 15.78 -33.29
N ASN A 379 -3.78 16.81 -34.14
CA ASN A 379 -2.75 17.23 -35.09
C ASN A 379 -1.56 17.84 -34.33
N GLU A 380 -0.74 17.02 -33.67
CA GLU A 380 0.59 17.43 -33.22
C GLU A 380 1.43 16.16 -33.03
N GLY A 381 2.50 16.03 -33.83
CA GLY A 381 3.33 14.85 -33.86
C GLY A 381 4.13 14.70 -32.57
N SER A 382 3.63 13.91 -31.62
CA SER A 382 4.39 12.98 -30.75
C SER A 382 3.47 12.33 -29.70
N ILE A 383 3.55 10.99 -29.65
CA ILE A 383 2.93 10.07 -28.66
C ILE A 383 1.40 10.07 -28.66
N SER A 384 0.82 9.07 -29.32
CA SER A 384 -0.60 8.73 -29.21
C SER A 384 -0.93 8.27 -27.78
N LYS A 385 -1.27 9.22 -26.89
CA LYS A 385 -1.99 8.90 -25.66
C LYS A 385 -3.40 8.48 -26.06
N ILE A 386 -3.71 7.22 -25.83
CA ILE A 386 -5.07 6.72 -25.93
C ILE A 386 -5.81 7.21 -24.68
N ASN A 387 -6.77 8.12 -24.87
CA ASN A 387 -7.70 8.49 -23.80
C ASN A 387 -8.70 7.35 -23.59
N ILE A 388 -8.39 6.45 -22.66
CA ILE A 388 -9.36 5.52 -22.09
C ILE A 388 -10.23 6.34 -21.14
N THR A 389 -11.53 6.45 -21.41
CA THR A 389 -12.47 7.14 -20.49
C THR A 389 -12.41 6.51 -19.10
N ASP A 390 -12.47 7.31 -18.03
CA ASP A 390 -12.42 6.86 -16.63
C ASP A 390 -13.36 5.69 -16.32
N ASN A 391 -14.47 5.58 -17.04
CA ASN A 391 -15.43 4.48 -16.93
C ASN A 391 -14.83 3.09 -17.22
N ILE A 392 -13.88 2.98 -18.14
CA ILE A 392 -13.22 1.70 -18.48
C ILE A 392 -12.30 1.28 -17.34
N LEU A 393 -11.51 2.23 -16.82
CA LEU A 393 -10.62 2.01 -15.69
C LEU A 393 -11.41 1.57 -14.45
N LYS A 394 -12.53 2.23 -14.18
CA LYS A 394 -13.47 1.82 -13.12
C LYS A 394 -13.92 0.38 -13.30
N ILE A 395 -14.26 -0.03 -14.51
CA ILE A 395 -14.88 -1.35 -14.73
C ILE A 395 -13.84 -2.47 -14.79
N LEU A 396 -12.61 -2.18 -15.20
CA LEU A 396 -11.48 -3.10 -15.04
C LEU A 396 -11.19 -3.37 -13.57
N ARG A 397 -11.24 -2.32 -12.73
CA ARG A 397 -10.94 -2.45 -11.29
C ARG A 397 -12.08 -3.00 -10.44
N ILE A 398 -13.35 -2.76 -10.82
CA ILE A 398 -14.52 -3.39 -10.16
C ILE A 398 -14.60 -4.91 -10.43
N LYS A 399 -13.93 -5.40 -11.48
CA LYS A 399 -13.89 -6.84 -11.82
C LYS A 399 -12.77 -7.61 -11.12
N ILE A 400 -11.82 -6.91 -10.51
CA ILE A 400 -10.77 -7.46 -9.62
C ILE A 400 -11.36 -7.49 -8.21
#